data_AF-A0A7V9WNJ2-F1
#
_entry.id   AF-A0A7V9WNJ2-F1
#
_cell.length_a   1.000
_cell.length_b   1.000
_cell.length_c   1.000
_cell.angle_alpha   90.00
_cell.angle_beta   90.00
_cell.angle_gamma   90.00
#
_symmetry.space_group_name_H-M   'P 1'
#
loop_
_entity.id
_entity.type
_entity.pdbx_description
1 polymer ?
#
loop_
_entity_poly.entity_id
_entity_poly.type
_entity_poly.pdbx_seq_one_letter_code
_entity_poly.pdbx_strand_id
1 'polypeptide(L)' 'MSVAELQELEEVKLLLTKGQTAGVLTYAEVATALAEVDLDDGDIEDLHQHFEKSEIE' A
#
# COMPACT_ATOMS: atom_id res chain seq x y z
N MET A 1 12.25 -3.08 -3.28
CA MET A 1 11.61 -3.48 -4.55
C MET A 1 11.45 -2.26 -5.47
N SER A 2 11.02 -2.41 -6.73
CA SER A 2 10.59 -1.27 -7.53
C SER A 2 9.11 -0.97 -7.32
N VAL A 3 8.69 0.29 -7.49
CA VAL A 3 7.28 0.71 -7.37
C VAL A 3 6.34 -0.13 -8.25
N ALA A 4 6.80 -0.51 -9.45
CA ALA A 4 6.01 -1.34 -10.36
C ALA A 4 5.79 -2.75 -9.80
N GLU A 5 6.79 -3.34 -9.14
CA GLU A 5 6.65 -4.64 -8.50
C GLU A 5 5.73 -4.57 -7.28
N LEU A 6 5.80 -3.49 -6.49
CA LEU A 6 4.92 -3.27 -5.33
C LEU A 6 3.45 -3.20 -5.75
N GLN A 7 3.13 -2.53 -6.87
CA GLN A 7 1.77 -2.43 -7.40
C GLN A 7 1.18 -3.77 -7.86
N GLU A 8 2.03 -4.75 -8.16
CA GLU A 8 1.57 -6.06 -8.61
C GLU A 8 1.24 -7.02 -7.46
N LEU A 9 1.66 -6.70 -6.22
CA LEU A 9 1.33 -7.46 -5.03
C LEU A 9 -0.18 -7.50 -4.80
N GLU A 10 -0.70 -8.67 -4.44
CA GLU A 10 -2.14 -8.87 -4.22
C GLU A 10 -2.61 -8.06 -3.01
N GLU A 11 -1.78 -8.01 -1.96
CA GLU A 11 -1.98 -7.25 -0.74
C GLU A 11 -2.18 -5.76 -1.06
N VAL A 12 -1.36 -5.22 -1.96
CA VAL A 12 -1.41 -3.81 -2.38
C VAL A 12 -2.67 -3.53 -3.22
N LYS A 13 -3.06 -4.44 -4.11
CA LYS A 13 -4.31 -4.34 -4.90
C LYS A 13 -5.55 -4.36 -4.01
N LEU A 14 -5.55 -5.19 -2.97
CA LEU A 14 -6.63 -5.24 -1.98
C LEU A 14 -6.70 -3.95 -1.16
N LEU A 15 -5.55 -3.44 -0.71
CA LEU A 15 -5.46 -2.14 -0.03
C LEU A 15 -5.96 -1.01 -0.91
N LEU A 16 -5.56 -0.95 -2.20
CA LEU A 16 -6.05 0.04 -3.15
C LEU A 16 -7.57 0.01 -3.28
N THR A 17 -8.15 -1.18 -3.50
CA THR A 17 -9.61 -1.33 -3.65
C THR A 17 -10.35 -0.85 -2.39
N LYS A 18 -9.82 -1.21 -1.22
CA LYS A 18 -10.37 -0.80 0.07
C LYS A 18 -10.24 0.70 0.28
N GLY A 19 -9.05 1.25 0.06
CA GLY A 19 -8.74 2.66 0.23
C GLY A 19 -9.54 3.55 -0.73
N GLN A 20 -9.71 3.15 -1.99
CA GLN A 20 -10.57 3.86 -2.94
C GLN A 20 -12.03 3.92 -2.50
N THR A 21 -12.51 2.89 -1.80
CA THR A 21 -13.88 2.87 -1.28
C THR A 21 -14.01 3.72 -0.02
N ALA A 22 -13.00 3.71 0.85
CA ALA A 22 -13.03 4.39 2.15
C ALA A 22 -12.51 5.84 2.13
N GLY A 23 -11.67 6.19 1.14
CA GLY A 23 -10.89 7.43 1.06
C GLY A 23 -9.65 7.46 1.96
N VAL A 24 -9.43 6.43 2.78
CA VAL A 24 -8.36 6.39 3.79
C VAL A 24 -8.00 4.93 4.12
N LEU A 25 -6.73 4.68 4.46
CA LEU A 25 -6.26 3.44 5.06
C LEU A 25 -5.52 3.73 6.36
N THR A 26 -5.84 2.98 7.42
CA THR A 26 -5.10 3.13 8.67
C THR A 26 -3.74 2.43 8.59
N TYR A 27 -2.76 2.95 9.31
CA TYR A 27 -1.44 2.32 9.44
C TYR A 27 -1.53 0.84 9.83
N ALA A 28 -2.43 0.49 10.75
CA ALA A 28 -2.60 -0.89 11.20
C ALA A 28 -3.11 -1.81 10.09
N GLU A 29 -3.98 -1.33 9.21
CA GLU A 29 -4.49 -2.11 8.07
C GLU A 29 -3.39 -2.37 7.04
N VAL A 30 -2.61 -1.34 6.71
CA VAL A 30 -1.47 -1.46 5.80
C VAL A 30 -0.42 -2.40 6.38
N ALA A 31 -0.02 -2.20 7.64
CA ALA A 31 0.97 -3.04 8.31
C ALA A 31 0.51 -4.50 8.44
N THR A 32 -0.78 -4.74 8.67
CA THR A 32 -1.33 -6.11 8.74
C THR A 32 -1.33 -6.77 7.37
N ALA A 33 -1.76 -6.05 6.33
CA ALA A 33 -1.81 -6.58 4.97
C ALA A 33 -0.41 -6.90 4.42
N LEU A 34 0.60 -6.11 4.78
CA LEU A 34 1.96 -6.26 4.29
C LEU A 34 2.88 -7.06 5.25
N ALA A 35 2.34 -7.64 6.33
CA ALA A 35 3.15 -8.27 7.37
C ALA A 35 3.98 -9.47 6.88
N GLU A 36 3.55 -10.14 5.81
CA GLU A 36 4.26 -11.27 5.21
C GLU A 36 5.14 -10.87 4.01
N VAL A 37 5.13 -9.59 3.64
CA VAL A 37 5.95 -9.05 2.56
C VAL A 37 7.23 -8.46 3.16
N ASP A 38 8.38 -8.89 2.64
CA ASP A 38 9.69 -8.36 3.06
C ASP A 38 9.94 -7.01 2.39
N LEU A 39 9.45 -5.94 3.03
CA LEU A 39 9.55 -4.55 2.57
C LEU A 39 10.61 -3.80 3.37
N ASP A 40 11.42 -3.01 2.69
CA ASP A 40 12.32 -2.06 3.34
C ASP A 40 11.65 -0.68 3.55
N ASP A 41 12.32 0.22 4.28
CA ASP A 41 11.78 1.56 4.57
C ASP A 41 11.48 2.37 3.29
N GLY A 42 12.24 2.15 2.21
CA GLY A 42 12.02 2.81 0.92
C GLY A 42 10.78 2.29 0.20
N ASP A 43 10.55 0.98 0.25
CA ASP A 43 9.34 0.35 -0.29
C ASP A 43 8.07 0.87 0.40
N ILE A 44 8.13 1.06 1.72
CA ILE A 44 7.03 1.63 2.50
C ILE A 44 6.75 3.08 2.08
N GLU A 45 7.79 3.90 1.92
CA GLU A 45 7.64 5.28 1.44
C GLU A 45 7.03 5.34 0.03
N ASP A 46 7.48 4.49 -0.88
CA ASP A 46 6.97 4.40 -2.24
C ASP A 46 5.49 3.97 -2.28
N LEU A 47 5.08 3.03 -1.40
CA LEU A 47 3.68 2.63 -1.24
C LEU A 47 2.81 3.77 -0.70
N HIS A 48 3.29 4.50 0.30
CA HIS A 48 2.59 5.68 0.83
C HIS A 48 2.36 6.73 -0.26
N GLN A 49 3.39 7.07 -1.04
CA GLN A 49 3.24 8.00 -2.16
C GLN A 49 2.29 7.48 -3.24
N HIS A 50 2.24 6.16 -3.45
CA HIS A 50 1.32 5.55 -4.40
C HIS A 50 -0.15 5.65 -3.95
N PHE A 51 -0.43 5.39 -2.67
CA PHE A 51 -1.77 5.55 -2.09
C PHE A 51 -2.22 7.01 -2.11
N GLU A 52 -1.34 7.96 -1.75
CA GLU A 52 -1.65 9.39 -1.80
C GLU A 52 -2.01 9.86 -3.21
N LYS A 53 -1.24 9.44 -4.23
CA LYS A 53 -1.54 9.71 -5.65
C LYS A 53 -2.86 9.09 -6.12
N SER A 54 -3.36 8.09 -5.40
CA SER A 54 -4.63 7.42 -5.66
C SER A 54 -5.78 8.04 -4.84
N GLU A 55 -5.56 9.20 -4.23
CA GLU A 55 -6.52 9.91 -3.38
C GLU A 55 -6.91 9.11 -2.12
N ILE A 56 -5.98 8.33 -1.58
CA ILE A 56 -6.13 7.55 -0.35
C ILE A 56 -5.19 8.14 0.71
N GLU A 57 -5.75 8.57 1.84
CA GLU A 57 -5.00 9.10 3.00
C GLU A 57 -4.48 7.99 3.93
#